data_AF-A0A3A4VEN4-F1
#
_entry.id   AF-A0A3A4VEN4-F1
#
_cell.length_a   1.000
_cell.length_b   1.000
_cell.length_c   1.000
_cell.angle_alpha   90.00
_cell.angle_beta   90.00
_cell.angle_gamma   90.00
#
_symmetry.space_group_name_H-M   'P 1'
#
loop_
_entity.id
_entity.type
_entity.pdbx_description
1 polymer ?
#
loop_
_entity_poly.entity_id
_entity_poly.type
_entity_poly.pdbx_seq_one_letter_code
_entity_poly.pdbx_strand_id
1 'polypeptide(L)'
;MQYLHQSTYGHAGGEHSLKPVMAMDRGHIYDLKEGRPDLSKPIYAIHGDKVFATEHHPGGATPHALFEIKGDKVHTTSAHPAHNPASHTFVIR
;
A
#
# COMPACT_ATOMS: atom_id res chain seq x y z
N MET A 1 10.92 2.88 -9.43
CA MET A 1 10.49 3.30 -8.08
C MET A 1 9.39 4.33 -8.17
N GLN A 2 8.25 4.03 -7.55
CA GLN A 2 7.14 4.95 -7.28
C GLN A 2 6.87 4.92 -5.77
N TYR A 3 6.12 5.88 -5.25
CA TYR A 3 5.84 5.94 -3.82
C TYR A 3 4.34 5.99 -3.53
N LEU A 4 3.95 5.30 -2.46
CA LEU A 4 2.58 5.32 -1.96
C LEU A 4 2.49 6.38 -0.87
N HIS A 5 1.52 7.27 -1.03
CA HIS A 5 1.16 8.30 -0.08
C HIS A 5 -0.21 7.96 0.49
N GLN A 6 -0.38 8.04 1.80
CA GLN A 6 -1.66 7.76 2.42
C GLN A 6 -2.69 8.82 2.03
N SER A 7 -3.86 8.38 1.57
CA SER A 7 -4.92 9.26 1.07
C SER A 7 -5.65 10.01 2.18
N THR A 8 -5.80 9.38 3.35
CA THR A 8 -6.45 9.95 4.54
C THR A 8 -5.97 9.22 5.80
N TYR A 9 -5.42 9.94 6.78
CA TYR A 9 -5.43 9.50 8.19
C TYR A 9 -6.41 10.40 8.95
N GLY A 10 -7.08 9.87 9.97
CA GLY A 10 -8.28 10.43 10.60
C GLY A 10 -8.29 11.95 10.83
N HIS A 11 -9.51 12.51 10.64
CA HIS A 11 -9.96 13.90 10.73
C HIS A 11 -9.95 14.71 9.42
N ALA A 12 -11.15 15.16 9.04
CA ALA A 12 -11.36 16.16 8.01
C ALA A 12 -10.58 17.44 8.37
N GLY A 13 -9.65 17.85 7.49
CA GLY A 13 -8.92 19.12 7.61
C GLY A 13 -7.40 19.02 7.81
N GLY A 14 -6.79 17.82 7.87
CA GLY A 14 -5.34 17.66 7.99
C GLY A 14 -4.62 17.71 6.63
N GLU A 15 -3.63 18.60 6.51
CA GLU A 15 -2.76 18.77 5.34
C GLU A 15 -2.18 17.44 4.85
N HIS A 16 -2.31 17.19 3.54
CA HIS A 16 -1.95 15.94 2.89
C HIS A 16 -0.47 15.62 3.16
N SER A 17 -0.15 14.49 3.81
CA SER A 17 1.25 14.15 4.05
C SER A 17 1.95 13.89 2.71
N LEU A 18 2.69 14.89 2.21
CA LEU A 18 3.61 14.77 1.07
C LEU A 18 4.69 13.70 1.29
N LYS A 19 4.82 13.18 2.52
CA LYS A 19 5.77 12.13 2.84
C LYS A 19 5.25 10.78 2.35
N PRO A 20 6.05 10.03 1.59
CA PRO A 20 5.70 8.67 1.21
C PRO A 20 5.71 7.77 2.45
N VAL A 21 4.81 6.79 2.50
CA VAL A 21 4.74 5.79 3.59
C VAL A 21 5.26 4.43 3.15
N MET A 22 5.22 4.15 1.85
CA MET A 22 5.73 2.91 1.25
C MET A 22 6.35 3.22 -0.12
N ALA A 23 7.25 2.34 -0.58
CA ALA A 23 7.79 2.39 -1.95
C ALA A 23 7.28 1.21 -2.78
N MET A 24 7.08 1.44 -4.06
CA MET A 24 6.72 0.43 -5.05
C MET A 24 7.81 0.30 -6.11
N ASP A 25 8.30 -0.92 -6.33
CA ASP A 25 9.29 -1.21 -7.36
C ASP A 25 9.15 -2.65 -7.87
N ARG A 26 9.30 -2.84 -9.19
CA ARG A 26 9.33 -4.17 -9.85
C ARG A 26 8.29 -5.17 -9.34
N GLY A 27 7.03 -4.73 -9.23
CA GLY A 27 5.92 -5.59 -8.82
C GLY A 27 5.85 -5.89 -7.32
N HIS A 28 6.53 -5.10 -6.48
CA HIS A 28 6.52 -5.27 -5.04
C HIS A 28 6.35 -3.93 -4.33
N ILE A 29 5.86 -3.98 -3.09
CA ILE A 29 5.75 -2.83 -2.19
C ILE A 29 6.59 -3.10 -0.94
N TYR A 30 7.30 -2.06 -0.51
CA TYR A 30 8.28 -2.08 0.55
C TYR A 30 7.92 -1.04 1.61
N ASP A 31 8.14 -1.39 2.87
CA ASP A 31 8.10 -0.45 3.98
C ASP A 31 9.27 0.55 3.88
N LEU A 32 9.07 1.77 4.37
CA LEU A 32 10.11 2.80 4.42
C LEU A 32 10.70 2.90 5.82
N LYS A 33 11.98 2.54 5.95
CA LYS A 33 12.76 2.80 7.17
C LYS A 33 13.65 4.00 6.97
N GLU A 34 13.46 5.03 7.79
CA GLU A 34 14.19 6.30 7.69
C GLU A 34 14.14 6.91 6.27
N GLY A 35 13.00 6.75 5.59
CA GLY A 35 12.78 7.24 4.22
C GLY A 35 13.38 6.37 3.11
N ARG A 36 13.96 5.21 3.44
CA ARG A 36 14.56 4.29 2.48
C ARG A 36 13.82 2.95 2.46
N PRO A 37 13.50 2.39 1.28
CA PRO A 37 12.91 1.07 1.20
C PRO A 37 13.96 -0.03 1.40
N ASP A 38 13.61 -1.06 2.17
CA ASP A 38 14.39 -2.30 2.24
C ASP A 38 13.97 -3.24 1.10
N LEU A 39 14.68 -3.13 -0.04
CA LEU A 39 14.36 -3.91 -1.25
C LEU A 39 14.54 -5.43 -1.08
N SER A 40 15.13 -5.89 0.03
CA SER A 40 15.28 -7.32 0.33
C SER A 40 14.04 -7.94 0.98
N LYS A 41 13.12 -7.11 1.50
CA LYS A 41 11.95 -7.55 2.27
C LYS A 41 10.68 -6.88 1.74
N PRO A 42 10.18 -7.28 0.57
CA PRO A 42 8.90 -6.78 0.06
C PRO A 42 7.79 -7.20 1.02
N ILE A 43 6.99 -6.25 1.51
CA ILE A 43 5.85 -6.53 2.40
C ILE A 43 4.57 -6.85 1.61
N TYR A 44 4.52 -6.44 0.34
CA TYR A 44 3.49 -6.88 -0.59
C TYR A 44 4.07 -7.27 -1.95
N ALA A 45 3.41 -8.24 -2.60
CA ALA A 45 3.62 -8.62 -3.99
C ALA A 45 2.42 -8.16 -4.84
N ILE A 46 2.71 -7.73 -6.07
CA ILE A 46 1.72 -7.25 -7.04
C ILE A 46 1.59 -8.28 -8.16
N HIS A 47 0.39 -8.80 -8.35
CA HIS A 47 0.04 -9.68 -9.46
C HIS A 47 -1.11 -9.05 -10.25
N GLY A 48 -0.79 -8.47 -11.41
CA GLY A 48 -1.73 -7.65 -12.17
C GLY A 48 -2.08 -6.36 -11.41
N ASP A 49 -3.37 -6.14 -11.17
CA ASP A 49 -3.90 -5.05 -10.36
C ASP A 49 -4.07 -5.42 -8.88
N LYS A 50 -3.76 -6.66 -8.49
CA LYS A 50 -3.99 -7.16 -7.13
C LYS A 50 -2.71 -7.16 -6.30
N VAL A 51 -2.85 -6.83 -5.01
CA VAL A 51 -1.74 -6.71 -4.06
C VAL A 51 -1.94 -7.67 -2.89
N PHE A 52 -0.95 -8.51 -2.62
CA PHE A 52 -1.00 -9.60 -1.65
C PHE A 52 0.08 -9.44 -0.59
N ALA A 53 -0.22 -9.73 0.67
CA ALA A 53 0.79 -9.71 1.73
C ALA A 53 1.77 -10.87 1.56
N THR A 54 3.07 -10.57 1.64
CA THR A 54 4.13 -11.58 1.65
C THR A 54 4.40 -12.07 3.08
N GLU A 55 5.32 -13.03 3.23
CA GLU A 55 5.82 -13.47 4.54
C GLU A 55 6.50 -12.36 5.35
N HIS A 56 6.97 -11.29 4.71
CA HIS A 56 7.62 -10.17 5.38
C HIS A 56 6.63 -9.12 5.90
N HIS A 57 5.35 -9.24 5.53
CA HIS A 57 4.31 -8.37 6.07
C HIS A 57 4.16 -8.60 7.59
N PRO A 58 4.06 -7.56 8.43
CA PRO A 58 3.95 -7.71 9.89
C PRO A 58 2.74 -8.54 10.35
N GLY A 59 1.66 -8.54 9.56
CA GLY A 59 0.47 -9.37 9.80
C GLY A 59 0.56 -10.79 9.22
N GLY A 60 1.70 -11.17 8.65
CA GLY A 60 1.89 -12.43 7.93
C GLY A 60 1.37 -12.41 6.48
N ALA A 61 1.72 -13.45 5.74
CA ALA A 61 1.27 -13.66 4.36
C ALA A 61 -0.22 -14.02 4.31
N THR A 62 -0.89 -13.66 3.22
CA THR A 62 -2.27 -14.09 2.96
C THR A 62 -2.46 -14.47 1.49
N PRO A 63 -3.24 -15.53 1.18
CA PRO A 63 -3.58 -15.89 -0.20
C PRO A 63 -4.59 -14.92 -0.83
N HIS A 64 -5.20 -14.03 -0.05
CA HIS A 64 -6.19 -13.08 -0.54
C HIS A 64 -5.55 -11.73 -0.85
N ALA A 65 -5.91 -11.15 -1.99
CA ALA A 65 -5.52 -9.79 -2.33
C ALA A 65 -6.10 -8.84 -1.29
N LEU A 66 -5.26 -8.05 -0.64
CA LEU A 66 -5.66 -7.06 0.36
C LEU A 66 -5.92 -5.69 -0.27
N PHE A 67 -5.25 -5.40 -1.38
CA PHE A 67 -5.47 -4.17 -2.13
C PHE A 67 -5.63 -4.44 -3.63
N GLU A 68 -6.19 -3.44 -4.29
CA GLU A 68 -6.40 -3.37 -5.73
C GLU A 68 -5.94 -2.00 -6.24
N ILE A 69 -5.14 -1.99 -7.31
CA ILE A 69 -4.61 -0.79 -7.94
C ILE A 69 -5.55 -0.39 -9.08
N LYS A 70 -6.07 0.84 -9.03
CA LYS A 70 -6.94 1.45 -10.04
C LYS A 70 -6.32 2.76 -10.50
N GLY A 71 -5.52 2.70 -11.56
CA GLY A 71 -4.74 3.85 -12.02
C GLY A 71 -3.69 4.26 -11.00
N ASP A 72 -3.73 5.50 -10.56
CA ASP A 72 -2.84 6.08 -9.53
C ASP A 72 -3.34 5.85 -8.10
N LYS A 73 -4.41 5.08 -7.90
CA LYS A 73 -5.05 4.88 -6.58
C LYS A 73 -5.00 3.43 -6.16
N VAL A 74 -4.80 3.20 -4.87
CA VAL A 74 -4.81 1.88 -4.24
C VAL A 74 -6.01 1.79 -3.30
N HIS A 75 -6.88 0.82 -3.55
CA HIS A 75 -8.10 0.58 -2.78
C HIS A 75 -7.96 -0.70 -1.95
N THR A 76 -8.64 -0.77 -0.81
CA THR A 76 -8.78 -2.02 -0.08
C THR A 76 -9.77 -2.95 -0.80
N THR A 77 -9.48 -4.24 -0.81
CA THR A 77 -10.46 -5.27 -1.19
C THR A 77 -11.32 -5.65 0.02
N SER A 78 -12.35 -6.46 -0.19
CA SER A 78 -13.19 -7.02 0.88
C SER A 78 -12.44 -7.94 1.85
N ALA A 79 -11.24 -8.41 1.48
CA ALA A 79 -10.40 -9.23 2.35
C ALA A 79 -9.56 -8.40 3.32
N HIS A 80 -9.47 -7.08 3.12
CA HIS A 80 -8.76 -6.20 4.03
C HIS A 80 -9.59 -5.95 5.31
N PRO A 81 -9.01 -6.07 6.53
CA PRO A 81 -9.75 -5.88 7.78
C PRO A 81 -10.43 -4.51 7.92
N ALA A 82 -9.82 -3.48 7.33
CA ALA A 82 -10.36 -2.12 7.28
C ALA A 82 -10.94 -1.78 5.89
N HIS A 83 -11.61 -2.73 5.24
CA HIS A 83 -12.18 -2.50 3.91
C HIS A 83 -13.11 -1.28 3.89
N ASN A 84 -12.84 -0.36 2.97
CA ASN A 84 -13.71 0.77 2.68
C ASN A 84 -13.87 0.92 1.17
N PRO A 85 -15.03 0.52 0.60
CA PRO A 85 -15.26 0.61 -0.84
C PRO A 85 -15.45 2.06 -1.33
N ALA A 86 -15.71 3.02 -0.43
CA ALA A 86 -16.00 4.40 -0.78
C ALA A 86 -14.73 5.27 -0.98
N SER A 87 -13.56 4.82 -0.52
CA SER A 87 -12.32 5.59 -0.65
C SER A 87 -11.15 4.74 -1.13
N HIS A 88 -10.12 5.43 -1.65
CA HIS A 88 -8.81 4.83 -1.85
C HIS A 88 -7.99 5.05 -0.57
N THR A 89 -7.08 4.12 -0.29
CA THR A 89 -6.21 4.13 0.90
C THR A 89 -4.89 4.82 0.61
N PHE A 90 -4.35 4.63 -0.60
CA PHE A 90 -3.11 5.26 -1.05
C PHE A 90 -3.24 5.87 -2.44
N VAL A 91 -2.42 6.89 -2.69
CA VAL A 91 -2.15 7.44 -4.02
C VAL A 91 -0.69 7.13 -4.38
N ILE A 92 -0.47 6.70 -5.62
CA ILE A 92 0.85 6.44 -6.20
C ILE A 92 1.38 7.74 -6.81
N ARG A 93 2.61 8.14 -6.46
CA ARG A 93 3.28 9.34 -6.97
C ARG A 93 4.76 9.09 -7.29
#